data_AF-A0A535IU60-F1
#
_entry.id   AF-A0A535IU60-F1
#
_cell.length_a   1.000
_cell.length_b   1.000
_cell.length_c   1.000
_cell.angle_alpha   90.00
_cell.angle_beta   90.00
_cell.angle_gamma   90.00
#
_symmetry.space_group_name_H-M   'P 1'
#
loop_
_entity.id
_entity.type
_entity.pdbx_description
1 polymer ?
#
loop_
_entity_poly.entity_id
_entity_poly.type
_entity_poly.pdbx_seq_one_letter_code
_entity_poly.pdbx_strand_id
1 'polypeptide(L)'
;MTAATTELPVAPATDATPAPGPRPPVALYIHIPFCVSICPYCDFVVYAGAAARGPRNRVELFVAALMRELELRAEALDRRFGPRPPLASVYLGGGT
;
A
#
# COMPACT_ATOMS: atom_id res chain seq x y z
N MET A 1 -2.29 -22.09 -43.74
CA MET A 1 -1.67 -21.01 -42.93
C MET A 1 -1.35 -21.60 -41.57
N THR A 2 -0.26 -22.36 -41.49
CA THR A 2 0.21 -23.05 -40.28
C THR A 2 1.23 -22.15 -39.60
N ALA A 3 0.86 -21.55 -38.46
CA ALA A 3 1.79 -20.74 -37.68
C ALA A 3 2.78 -21.69 -36.97
N ALA A 4 4.04 -21.61 -37.36
CA ALA A 4 5.13 -22.28 -36.67
C ALA A 4 5.39 -21.53 -35.35
N THR A 5 5.09 -22.20 -34.24
CA THR A 5 5.44 -21.73 -32.89
C THR A 5 6.92 -22.06 -32.67
N THR A 6 7.80 -21.09 -32.85
CA THR A 6 9.20 -21.23 -32.46
C THR A 6 9.28 -21.09 -30.94
N GLU A 7 9.41 -22.21 -30.23
CA GLU A 7 9.69 -22.22 -28.79
C GLU A 7 11.14 -21.78 -28.56
N LEU A 8 11.33 -20.75 -27.73
CA LEU A 8 12.63 -20.26 -27.30
C LEU A 8 13.21 -21.23 -26.26
N PRO A 9 14.50 -21.63 -26.34
CA PRO A 9 15.06 -22.58 -25.38
C PRO A 9 15.18 -21.94 -24.00
N VAL A 10 14.59 -22.58 -22.99
CA VAL A 10 14.73 -22.18 -21.59
C VAL A 10 16.15 -22.53 -21.11
N ALA A 11 16.93 -21.52 -20.73
CA ALA A 11 18.24 -21.73 -20.14
C ALA A 11 18.08 -22.43 -18.78
N PRO A 12 18.96 -23.37 -18.41
CA PRO A 12 18.90 -24.00 -17.09
C PRO A 12 19.17 -22.94 -16.01
N ALA A 13 18.28 -22.90 -15.01
CA ALA A 13 18.43 -22.03 -13.86
C ALA A 13 19.76 -22.35 -13.15
N THR A 14 20.70 -21.41 -13.20
CA THR A 14 21.94 -21.47 -12.43
C THR A 14 21.61 -21.42 -10.94
N ASP A 15 22.39 -22.23 -10.20
CA ASP A 15 22.34 -22.49 -8.76
C ASP A 15 21.91 -21.25 -7.94
N ALA A 16 20.67 -21.29 -7.44
CA ALA A 16 20.05 -20.14 -6.80
C ALA A 16 20.50 -20.06 -5.33
N THR A 17 21.38 -19.10 -5.02
CA THR A 17 21.62 -18.65 -3.64
C THR A 17 20.25 -18.35 -2.99
N PRO A 18 19.93 -18.94 -1.82
CA PRO A 18 18.65 -18.71 -1.19
C PRO A 18 18.48 -17.21 -0.90
N ALA A 19 17.35 -16.66 -1.35
CA ALA A 19 17.03 -15.27 -1.12
C ALA A 19 17.04 -14.99 0.40
N PRO A 20 17.58 -13.83 0.83
CA PRO A 20 17.57 -13.48 2.25
C PRO A 20 16.13 -13.49 2.78
N GLY A 21 15.98 -13.95 4.02
CA GLY A 21 14.69 -14.01 4.72
C GLY A 21 13.99 -12.64 4.78
N PRO A 22 12.68 -12.62 5.02
CA PRO A 22 11.90 -11.38 5.02
C PRO A 22 12.42 -10.39 6.07
N ARG A 23 12.67 -9.16 5.64
CA ARG A 23 13.13 -8.04 6.49
C ARG A 23 11.94 -7.21 6.97
N PRO A 24 12.06 -6.51 8.12
CA PRO A 24 11.03 -5.56 8.53
C PRO A 24 10.87 -4.44 7.49
N PRO A 25 9.63 -3.95 7.25
CA PRO A 25 9.39 -2.84 6.34
C PRO A 25 10.00 -1.54 6.88
N VAL A 26 10.50 -0.71 5.97
CA VAL A 26 11.10 0.60 6.27
C VAL A 26 10.39 1.76 5.55
N ALA A 27 9.28 1.48 4.87
CA ALA A 27 8.49 2.48 4.17
C ALA A 27 7.02 2.36 4.58
N LEU A 28 6.35 3.50 4.74
CA LEU A 28 4.93 3.57 5.08
C LEU A 28 4.17 4.32 4.00
N TYR A 29 3.12 3.71 3.46
CA TYR A 29 2.14 4.40 2.62
C TYR A 29 0.84 4.58 3.40
N ILE A 30 0.31 5.80 3.40
CA ILE A 30 -1.01 6.10 3.94
C ILE A 30 -1.89 6.56 2.79
N HIS A 31 -2.97 5.81 2.57
CA HIS A 31 -3.98 6.15 1.59
C HIS A 31 -5.02 7.09 2.22
N ILE A 32 -5.23 8.25 1.61
CA ILE A 32 -6.23 9.25 1.99
C ILE A 32 -7.41 9.10 1.03
N PRO A 33 -8.56 8.59 1.49
CA PRO A 33 -9.65 8.22 0.58
C PRO A 33 -10.67 9.35 0.43
N PHE A 34 -10.28 10.63 0.47
CA PHE A 34 -11.24 11.75 0.48
C PHE A 34 -10.96 12.77 -0.61
N CYS A 35 -11.94 13.05 -1.45
CA CYS A 35 -11.86 14.09 -2.48
C CYS A 35 -12.98 15.12 -2.33
N VAL A 36 -12.78 16.35 -2.78
CA VAL A 36 -13.90 17.28 -2.94
C VAL A 36 -14.91 16.77 -3.98
N SER A 37 -14.40 16.30 -5.12
CA SER A 37 -15.16 15.73 -6.24
C SER A 37 -14.35 14.61 -6.91
N ILE A 38 -15.01 13.72 -7.66
CA ILE A 38 -14.33 12.67 -8.43
C ILE A 38 -14.01 13.19 -9.83
N CYS A 39 -12.74 13.14 -10.24
CA CYS A 39 -12.33 13.46 -11.61
C CYS A 39 -12.80 12.36 -12.58
N PRO A 40 -13.15 12.68 -13.85
CA PRO A 40 -13.61 11.68 -14.83
C PRO A 40 -12.62 10.56 -15.14
N TYR A 41 -11.34 10.76 -14.82
CA TYR A 41 -10.25 9.81 -15.03
C TYR A 41 -9.70 9.21 -13.71
N CYS A 42 -10.34 9.49 -12.56
CA CYS A 42 -9.81 9.08 -11.27
C CYS A 42 -9.89 7.56 -11.10
N ASP A 43 -8.75 6.91 -10.84
CA ASP A 43 -8.66 5.48 -10.52
C ASP A 43 -8.44 5.19 -9.03
N PHE A 44 -8.20 6.23 -8.23
CA PHE A 44 -8.02 6.08 -6.79
C PHE A 44 -9.33 5.71 -6.10
N VAL A 45 -9.22 4.87 -5.07
CA VAL A 45 -10.35 4.52 -4.21
C VAL A 45 -10.67 5.70 -3.29
N VAL A 46 -11.57 6.57 -3.73
CA VAL A 46 -11.91 7.81 -3.00
C VAL A 46 -13.40 7.95 -2.72
N TYR A 47 -13.72 8.64 -1.64
CA TYR A 47 -15.05 9.06 -1.24
C TYR A 47 -15.14 10.58 -1.40
N ALA A 48 -16.12 11.06 -2.18
CA ALA A 48 -16.27 12.48 -2.50
C ALA A 48 -17.49 13.14 -1.83
N GLY A 49 -17.55 14.47 -1.91
CA GLY A 49 -18.70 15.25 -1.46
C GLY A 49 -18.90 15.19 0.06
N ALA A 50 -20.09 14.77 0.51
CA ALA A 50 -20.48 14.81 1.92
C ALA A 50 -19.62 13.92 2.84
N ALA A 51 -18.94 12.91 2.30
CA ALA A 51 -18.01 12.07 3.06
C ALA A 51 -16.68 12.79 3.35
N ALA A 52 -16.27 13.70 2.46
CA ALA A 52 -15.01 14.44 2.56
C ALA A 52 -15.18 15.83 3.22
N ARG A 53 -16.37 16.46 3.11
CA ARG A 53 -16.63 17.81 3.63
C ARG A 53 -18.03 17.97 4.24
N GLY A 54 -18.17 18.99 5.09
CA GLY A 54 -19.43 19.35 5.73
C GLY A 54 -19.75 18.51 6.98
N PRO A 55 -20.93 18.67 7.60
CA PRO A 55 -21.24 18.08 8.91
C PRO A 55 -21.25 16.55 8.96
N ARG A 56 -21.37 15.89 7.80
CA ARG A 56 -21.40 14.43 7.67
C ARG A 56 -20.06 13.84 7.22
N ASN A 57 -19.01 14.66 7.18
CA ASN A 57 -17.68 14.20 6.80
C ASN A 57 -17.16 13.15 7.79
N ARG A 58 -16.23 12.32 7.33
CA ARG A 58 -15.65 11.23 8.12
C ARG A 58 -14.17 11.39 8.38
N VAL A 59 -13.62 12.60 8.19
CA VAL A 59 -12.17 12.83 8.26
C VAL A 59 -11.65 12.54 9.66
N GLU A 60 -12.27 13.09 10.71
CA GLU A 60 -11.84 12.87 12.09
C GLU A 60 -11.97 11.40 12.51
N LEU A 61 -13.07 10.75 12.12
CA LEU A 61 -13.28 9.31 12.38
C LEU A 61 -12.20 8.47 11.68
N PHE A 62 -11.84 8.83 10.44
CA PHE A 62 -10.77 8.17 9.71
C PHE A 62 -9.41 8.38 10.39
N VAL A 63 -9.08 9.59 10.84
CA VAL A 63 -7.82 9.85 11.54
C VAL A 63 -7.75 9.05 12.84
N ALA A 64 -8.81 9.02 13.63
CA ALA A 64 -8.87 8.22 14.85
C ALA A 64 -8.69 6.71 14.57
N ALA A 65 -9.36 6.19 13.54
CA ALA A 65 -9.21 4.81 13.12
C ALA A 65 -7.79 4.50 12.59
N LEU A 66 -7.20 5.41 11.82
CA LEU A 66 -5.85 5.28 11.28
C LEU A 66 -4.80 5.24 12.40
N MET A 67 -4.91 6.11 13.40
CA MET A 67 -4.03 6.08 14.57
C MET A 67 -4.09 4.71 15.27
N ARG A 68 -5.31 4.19 15.48
CA ARG A 68 -5.49 2.86 16.06
C ARG A 68 -4.91 1.75 15.20
N GLU A 69 -5.06 1.83 13.88
CA GLU A 69 -4.49 0.87 12.95
C GLU A 69 -2.95 0.89 12.98
N LEU A 70 -2.33 2.08 13.05
CA LEU A 70 -0.88 2.23 13.12
C LEU A 70 -0.30 1.55 14.37
N GLU A 71 -0.96 1.66 15.52
CA GLU A 71 -0.58 0.96 16.75
C GLU A 71 -0.64 -0.56 16.57
N LEU A 72 -1.76 -1.08 16.06
CA LEU A 72 -1.96 -2.51 15.85
C LEU A 72 -0.93 -3.09 14.86
N ARG A 73 -0.64 -2.36 13.79
CA ARG A 73 0.38 -2.74 12.80
C ARG A 73 1.79 -2.69 13.40
N ALA A 74 2.10 -1.69 14.22
CA ALA A 74 3.39 -1.60 14.91
C ALA A 74 3.63 -2.83 15.78
N GLU A 75 2.66 -3.17 16.64
CA GLU A 75 2.73 -4.34 17.52
C GLU A 75 2.86 -5.65 16.73
N ALA A 76 2.12 -5.81 15.63
CA ALA A 76 2.22 -6.97 14.76
C ALA A 76 3.61 -7.10 14.10
N LEU A 77 4.21 -5.98 13.69
CA LEU A 77 5.56 -5.96 13.13
C LEU A 77 6.62 -6.28 14.18
N ASP A 78 6.50 -5.72 15.39
CA ASP A 78 7.40 -6.01 16.50
C ASP A 78 7.37 -7.50 16.89
N ARG A 79 6.18 -8.10 16.93
CA ARG A 79 6.03 -9.55 17.18
C ARG A 79 6.68 -10.42 16.10
N ARG A 80 6.69 -9.96 14.85
CA ARG A 80 7.20 -10.73 13.71
C ARG A 80 8.70 -10.57 13.49
N PHE A 81 9.24 -9.37 13.70
CA PHE A 81 10.61 -9.02 13.31
C PHE A 81 11.49 -8.56 14.48
N GLY A 82 10.96 -8.48 15.71
CA GLY A 82 11.60 -7.78 16.82
C GLY A 82 11.49 -6.26 16.66
N PRO A 83 12.25 -5.46 17.42
CA PRO A 83 12.18 -4.01 17.38
C PRO A 83 12.26 -3.46 15.95
N ARG A 84 11.21 -2.77 15.50
CA ARG A 84 11.15 -2.17 14.16
C ARG A 84 12.28 -1.15 13.96
N PRO A 85 12.93 -1.11 12.79
CA PRO A 85 13.81 0.01 12.43
C PRO A 85 13.00 1.30 12.22
N PRO A 86 13.64 2.48 12.23
CA PRO A 86 13.03 3.72 11.78
C PRO A 86 12.52 3.61 10.33
N LEU A 87 11.43 4.30 10.02
CA LEU A 87 10.96 4.45 8.66
C LEU A 87 11.96 5.32 7.88
N ALA A 88 12.40 4.83 6.73
CA ALA A 88 13.20 5.58 5.77
C ALA A 88 12.34 6.54 4.92
N SER A 89 11.05 6.21 4.73
CA SER A 89 10.13 7.05 3.97
C SER A 89 8.68 6.90 4.42
N VAL A 90 7.92 7.99 4.26
CA VAL A 90 6.48 8.02 4.42
C VAL A 90 5.88 8.67 3.18
N TYR A 91 4.96 7.98 2.52
CA TYR A 91 4.21 8.49 1.38
C TYR A 91 2.73 8.63 1.76
N LEU A 92 2.17 9.79 1.44
CA LEU A 92 0.74 10.06 1.56
C LEU A 92 0.18 10.18 0.14
N GLY A 93 -0.86 9.43 -0.18
CA GLY A 93 -1.48 9.48 -1.51
C GLY A 93 -2.94 9.08 -1.48
N GLY A 94 -3.57 8.97 -2.64
CA GLY A 94 -5.02 8.78 -2.76
C GLY A 94 -5.67 10.04 -3.32
N GLY A 95 -6.74 10.51 -2.67
CA GLY A 95 -7.53 11.66 -3.10
C GLY A 95 -7.34 12.92 -2.26
N THR A 96 -7.52 14.08 -2.88
CA THR A 96 -7.70 15.40 -2.23
C THR A 96 -8.67 16.27 -3.01
#